data_AF-A0A349X027-F1
#
_entry.id   AF-A0A349X027-F1
#
_cell.length_a   1.000
_cell.length_b   1.000
_cell.length_c   1.000
_cell.angle_alpha   90.00
_cell.angle_beta   90.00
_cell.angle_gamma   90.00
#
_symmetry.space_group_name_H-M   'P 1'
#
loop_
_entity.id
_entity.type
_entity.pdbx_description
1 polymer ?
#
loop_
_entity_poly.entity_id
_entity_poly.type
_entity_poly.pdbx_seq_one_letter_code
_entity_poly.pdbx_strand_id
1 'polypeptide(L)'
;MINTFFRINLFWSVLVLFLFSSLLTPTVLAANSSYWIEQDFGTIQSIRGITKAGDVLVAVGNSGSIMTSQDQGESWVLNSNVSGTWWHDVMTETDGDLVAVGESGTYAESSDQGQHWSSLSLGVSAHLYDIDRSSSYGYIVGSSGMILYLANGKWFTASVEVTEPLYAAQDNGDGSAWIVGGGGRVLKAVNGGLSWVNLGRVGTENLQGVYFESSSIGWVIGENGTFKKTTDAGSSWSDVSVEGLVDQDLYDIQVSGDHIVVAGDSVVLLSEDGGVTWILEEFVEEDVTFYTAYYENDSQFWVAGSHDDVFSSVYLYSAEEETLDEEAFVDFLEELFGEEFFETEIGSLIKLSCEEAASVDDPCHAVYYYTNNERHAFPNERVFFTWFENFDEVLEVEKEFMSNIPLGSNVTYHPGTRMVKFQSFSTVYTVSIGGLLRPIASEEIAADLYGENWNQQIDDIPDAFYGNYVFGEPIESIEDYDVEEEFGSVEYLDDNF
;
A
#
# COMPACT_ATOMS: atom_id res chain seq x y z
N MET A 1 -10.15 12.76 -22.61
CA MET A 1 -10.01 11.29 -22.60
C MET A 1 -9.17 11.07 -21.37
N ILE A 2 -9.83 10.87 -20.24
CA ILE A 2 -9.17 10.73 -18.94
C ILE A 2 -8.51 9.36 -19.01
N ASN A 3 -7.19 9.31 -19.05
CA ASN A 3 -6.47 8.06 -18.87
C ASN A 3 -6.46 7.80 -17.36
N THR A 4 -7.50 7.14 -16.86
CA THR A 4 -7.49 6.61 -15.51
C THR A 4 -6.51 5.44 -15.49
N PHE A 5 -5.32 5.64 -14.93
CA PHE A 5 -4.42 4.53 -14.62
C PHE A 5 -4.90 3.91 -13.31
N PHE A 6 -5.60 2.77 -13.39
CA PHE A 6 -5.86 1.95 -12.21
C PHE A 6 -4.54 1.31 -11.77
N ARG A 7 -3.88 1.91 -10.78
CA ARG A 7 -2.90 1.22 -9.95
C ARG A 7 -3.58 0.92 -8.63
N ILE A 8 -4.10 -0.29 -8.50
CA ILE A 8 -4.57 -0.77 -7.21
C ILE A 8 -3.34 -1.29 -6.49
N ASN A 9 -2.81 -0.51 -5.56
CA ASN A 9 -1.97 -1.07 -4.52
C ASN A 9 -2.91 -1.72 -3.50
N LEU A 10 -3.12 -3.04 -3.65
CA LEU A 10 -3.72 -3.84 -2.60
C LEU A 10 -2.76 -3.82 -1.42
N PHE A 11 -2.95 -2.86 -0.50
CA PHE A 11 -2.35 -2.91 0.81
C PHE A 11 -2.67 -4.28 1.43
N TRP A 12 -1.67 -4.87 2.07
CA TRP A 12 -1.65 -6.23 2.64
C TRP A 12 -2.66 -6.51 3.77
N SER A 13 -3.77 -5.77 3.85
CA SER A 13 -4.78 -5.86 4.90
C SER A 13 -6.09 -6.57 4.52
N VAL A 14 -6.25 -7.05 3.28
CA VAL A 14 -7.47 -7.82 2.90
C VAL A 14 -7.34 -9.32 3.14
N LEU A 15 -6.14 -9.84 3.38
CA LEU A 15 -6.00 -11.23 3.83
C LEU A 15 -6.11 -11.27 5.37
N VAL A 16 -7.34 -11.46 5.88
CA VAL A 16 -7.70 -12.16 7.14
C VAL A 16 -9.08 -11.67 7.60
N LEU A 17 -10.12 -12.47 7.33
CA LEU A 17 -11.21 -12.88 8.24
C LEU A 17 -12.50 -13.16 7.47
N PHE A 18 -12.76 -14.44 7.15
CA PHE A 18 -14.09 -15.01 7.37
C PHE A 18 -13.96 -16.47 7.83
N LEU A 19 -13.76 -16.63 9.13
CA LEU A 19 -14.39 -17.69 9.89
C LEU A 19 -15.57 -17.05 10.63
N PHE A 20 -16.78 -17.54 10.38
CA PHE A 20 -17.84 -17.86 11.36
C PHE A 20 -19.22 -17.81 10.71
N SER A 21 -19.88 -18.96 10.72
CA SER A 21 -21.29 -19.08 10.41
C SER A 21 -22.18 -18.65 11.59
N SER A 22 -23.34 -18.11 11.22
CA SER A 22 -24.56 -17.94 12.02
C SER A 22 -24.55 -16.88 13.14
N LEU A 23 -25.32 -15.80 12.88
CA LEU A 23 -25.59 -14.61 13.71
C LEU A 23 -24.50 -13.54 13.73
N LEU A 24 -24.13 -13.04 12.55
CA LEU A 24 -23.45 -11.76 12.41
C LEU A 24 -24.24 -10.90 11.42
N THR A 25 -24.48 -9.65 11.80
CA THR A 25 -24.83 -8.56 10.88
C THR A 25 -23.89 -8.59 9.69
N PRO A 26 -24.30 -8.22 8.46
CA PRO A 26 -23.40 -8.20 7.32
C PRO A 26 -22.17 -7.38 7.69
N THR A 27 -21.03 -8.06 7.86
CA THR A 27 -19.74 -7.42 8.05
C THR A 27 -19.38 -6.90 6.68
N VAL A 28 -19.55 -5.60 6.50
CA VAL A 28 -19.10 -4.90 5.31
C VAL A 28 -17.58 -5.09 5.22
N LEU A 29 -17.11 -5.75 4.17
CA LEU A 29 -15.70 -5.76 3.81
C LEU A 29 -15.38 -4.36 3.27
N ALA A 30 -14.56 -3.63 4.00
CA ALA A 30 -13.95 -2.41 3.50
C ALA A 30 -12.66 -2.81 2.78
N ALA A 31 -12.63 -2.64 1.46
CA ALA A 31 -11.38 -2.69 0.71
C ALA A 31 -10.85 -1.26 0.64
N ASN A 32 -9.62 -1.05 1.12
CA ASN A 32 -8.93 0.21 0.89
C ASN A 32 -8.26 0.11 -0.48
N SER A 33 -8.79 0.84 -1.46
CA SER A 33 -8.11 1.03 -2.74
C SER A 33 -7.44 2.40 -2.72
N SER A 34 -6.13 2.40 -2.97
CA SER A 34 -5.37 3.62 -3.18
C SER A 34 -4.92 3.67 -4.63
N TYR A 35 -5.23 4.77 -5.31
CA TYR A 35 -4.87 4.94 -6.71
C TYR A 35 -4.48 6.39 -7.00
N TRP A 36 -3.69 6.55 -8.07
CA TRP A 36 -3.28 7.84 -8.58
C TRP A 36 -4.14 8.23 -9.78
N ILE A 37 -4.76 9.40 -9.70
CA ILE A 37 -5.52 9.97 -10.80
C ILE A 37 -4.71 11.11 -11.39
N GLU A 38 -4.35 11.00 -12.66
CA GLU A 38 -3.83 12.15 -13.40
C GLU A 38 -4.95 13.15 -13.67
N GLN A 39 -4.80 14.37 -13.13
CA GLN A 39 -5.83 15.41 -13.16
C GLN A 39 -5.59 16.43 -14.28
N ASP A 40 -4.33 16.74 -14.57
CA ASP A 40 -3.94 17.61 -15.69
C ASP A 40 -2.67 17.12 -16.36
N PHE A 41 -2.65 17.16 -17.69
CA PHE A 41 -1.49 16.90 -18.54
C PHE A 41 -1.34 18.06 -19.54
N GLY A 42 -0.52 19.05 -19.17
CA GLY A 42 0.01 20.05 -20.10
C GLY A 42 -0.72 21.38 -20.24
N THR A 43 -1.15 21.97 -19.12
CA THR A 43 -1.57 23.39 -19.11
C THR A 43 -0.43 24.38 -18.82
N ILE A 44 0.68 23.94 -18.21
CA ILE A 44 1.85 24.79 -17.87
C ILE A 44 3.19 24.12 -18.19
N GLN A 45 4.23 24.95 -18.31
CA GLN A 45 5.60 24.45 -18.22
C GLN A 45 5.92 24.30 -16.73
N SER A 46 6.06 23.05 -16.28
CA SER A 46 6.67 22.67 -15.01
C SER A 46 6.11 23.36 -13.76
N ILE A 47 5.29 22.62 -13.01
CA ILE A 47 4.88 23.03 -11.66
C ILE A 47 6.09 22.92 -10.72
N ARG A 48 6.24 23.92 -9.86
CA ARG A 48 7.31 23.99 -8.86
C ARG A 48 6.77 24.05 -7.43
N GLY A 49 5.60 24.66 -7.23
CA GLY A 49 4.89 24.64 -5.96
C GLY A 49 3.39 24.48 -6.16
N ILE A 50 2.74 23.78 -5.24
CA ILE A 50 1.29 23.60 -5.20
C ILE A 50 0.79 23.68 -3.76
N THR A 51 -0.34 24.36 -3.55
CA THR A 51 -1.00 24.51 -2.25
C THR A 51 -2.51 24.61 -2.43
N LYS A 52 -3.26 24.72 -1.34
CA LYS A 52 -4.70 24.99 -1.35
C LYS A 52 -5.06 26.17 -0.46
N ALA A 53 -5.94 27.05 -0.96
CA ALA A 53 -6.54 28.13 -0.19
C ALA A 53 -8.06 27.99 -0.21
N GLY A 54 -8.64 27.61 0.94
CA GLY A 54 -10.05 27.21 0.99
C GLY A 54 -10.27 25.94 0.17
N ASP A 55 -11.16 25.98 -0.81
CA ASP A 55 -11.43 24.87 -1.73
C ASP A 55 -10.67 25.00 -3.06
N VAL A 56 -9.80 26.00 -3.20
CA VAL A 56 -9.11 26.33 -4.46
C VAL A 56 -7.66 25.83 -4.39
N LEU A 57 -7.27 24.95 -5.30
CA LEU A 57 -5.86 24.62 -5.50
C LEU A 57 -5.16 25.76 -6.24
N VAL A 58 -3.94 26.04 -5.84
CA VAL A 58 -3.08 27.07 -6.41
C VAL A 58 -1.74 26.46 -6.75
N ALA A 59 -1.32 26.60 -8.01
CA ALA A 59 -0.05 26.09 -8.50
C ALA A 59 0.78 27.21 -9.11
N VAL A 60 2.09 27.15 -8.90
CA VAL A 60 3.06 28.08 -9.48
C VAL A 60 4.18 27.32 -10.17
N GLY A 61 4.82 27.97 -11.14
CA GLY A 61 5.90 27.31 -11.87
C GLY A 61 6.59 28.18 -12.91
N ASN A 62 7.11 27.52 -13.94
CA ASN A 62 7.92 28.20 -14.95
C ASN A 62 7.09 29.16 -15.81
N SER A 63 7.79 30.00 -16.57
CA SER A 63 7.23 31.06 -17.42
C SER A 63 6.29 32.04 -16.71
N GLY A 64 6.45 32.21 -15.39
CA GLY A 64 5.69 33.15 -14.56
C GLY A 64 4.26 32.69 -14.30
N SER A 65 4.00 31.39 -14.47
CA SER A 65 2.65 30.83 -14.36
C SER A 65 2.20 30.79 -12.91
N ILE A 66 1.02 31.34 -12.66
CA ILE A 66 0.28 31.17 -11.41
C ILE A 66 -1.13 30.77 -11.82
N MET A 67 -1.61 29.63 -11.34
CA MET A 67 -2.89 29.07 -11.73
C MET A 67 -3.74 28.69 -10.54
N THR A 68 -5.05 28.64 -10.76
CA THR A 68 -6.02 28.16 -9.78
C THR A 68 -6.91 27.08 -10.38
N SER A 69 -7.23 26.05 -9.61
CA SER A 69 -8.26 25.07 -9.92
C SER A 69 -9.38 25.11 -8.88
N GLN A 70 -10.63 25.05 -9.35
CA GLN A 70 -11.84 25.00 -8.51
C GLN A 70 -12.46 23.59 -8.47
N ASP A 71 -11.84 22.64 -9.16
CA ASP A 71 -12.29 21.28 -9.41
C ASP A 71 -11.18 20.28 -9.06
N GLN A 72 -10.43 20.54 -7.98
CA GLN A 72 -9.44 19.62 -7.41
C GLN A 72 -8.31 19.19 -8.37
N GLY A 73 -8.01 20.03 -9.35
CA GLY A 73 -6.91 19.85 -10.29
C GLY A 73 -7.37 19.40 -11.68
N GLU A 74 -8.64 19.06 -11.88
CA GLU A 74 -9.17 18.63 -13.19
C GLU A 74 -9.02 19.72 -14.27
N SER A 75 -9.17 21.00 -13.89
CA SER A 75 -8.94 22.12 -14.79
C SER A 75 -8.32 23.34 -14.11
N TRP A 76 -7.48 24.05 -14.87
CA TRP A 76 -6.68 25.16 -14.35
C TRP A 76 -6.93 26.46 -15.10
N VAL A 77 -7.02 27.56 -14.34
CA VAL A 77 -7.16 28.92 -14.86
C VAL A 77 -5.89 29.72 -14.55
N LEU A 78 -5.27 30.31 -15.58
CA LEU A 78 -4.08 31.16 -15.44
C LEU A 78 -4.45 32.56 -14.90
N ASN A 79 -3.88 32.92 -13.75
CA ASN A 79 -4.11 34.19 -13.04
C ASN A 79 -2.81 35.02 -12.87
N SER A 80 -1.91 35.01 -13.85
CA SER A 80 -0.61 35.69 -13.79
C SER A 80 -0.69 37.20 -14.05
N ASN A 81 -1.32 37.95 -13.13
CA ASN A 81 -1.39 39.42 -13.20
C ASN A 81 -0.14 40.14 -12.66
N VAL A 82 0.83 39.38 -12.16
CA VAL A 82 2.14 39.86 -11.68
C VAL A 82 3.26 39.35 -12.56
N SER A 83 4.31 40.16 -12.71
CA SER A 83 5.50 39.78 -13.48
C SER A 83 6.41 38.87 -12.65
N GLY A 84 6.68 37.67 -13.16
CA GLY A 84 7.72 36.75 -12.68
C GLY A 84 8.24 35.93 -13.86
N THR A 85 9.50 35.51 -13.83
CA THR A 85 10.04 34.61 -14.86
C THR A 85 9.81 33.17 -14.48
N TRP A 86 10.18 32.75 -13.26
CA TRP A 86 9.81 31.47 -12.65
C TRP A 86 9.43 31.70 -11.19
N TRP A 87 8.36 31.04 -10.76
CA TRP A 87 8.00 30.90 -9.36
C TRP A 87 8.46 29.53 -8.90
N HIS A 88 9.15 29.48 -7.77
CA HIS A 88 9.74 28.24 -7.25
C HIS A 88 8.89 27.62 -6.15
N ASP A 89 8.15 28.43 -5.39
CA ASP A 89 7.32 27.91 -4.32
C ASP A 89 6.12 28.82 -4.02
N VAL A 90 5.06 28.23 -3.49
CA VAL A 90 3.81 28.87 -3.06
C VAL A 90 3.26 28.19 -1.81
N MET A 91 2.85 28.99 -0.83
CA MET A 91 2.24 28.48 0.39
C MET A 91 0.96 29.24 0.77
N THR A 92 0.11 28.58 1.55
CA THR A 92 -1.10 29.19 2.13
C THR A 92 -0.87 29.51 3.60
N GLU A 93 -1.24 30.72 4.00
CA GLU A 93 -1.22 31.17 5.39
C GLU A 93 -2.42 30.69 6.19
N THR A 94 -2.32 30.79 7.53
CA THR A 94 -3.40 30.39 8.45
C THR A 94 -4.72 31.15 8.26
N ASP A 95 -4.70 32.33 7.66
CA ASP A 95 -5.89 33.12 7.33
C ASP A 95 -6.40 32.90 5.90
N GLY A 96 -5.74 32.03 5.13
CA GLY A 96 -6.09 31.69 3.75
C GLY A 96 -5.47 32.60 2.69
N ASP A 97 -4.67 33.59 3.10
CA ASP A 97 -3.85 34.38 2.19
C ASP A 97 -2.71 33.51 1.62
N LEU A 98 -2.19 33.87 0.45
CA LEU A 98 -1.19 33.11 -0.28
C LEU A 98 0.08 33.93 -0.46
N VAL A 99 1.22 33.24 -0.48
CA VAL A 99 2.51 33.83 -0.82
C VAL A 99 3.22 32.97 -1.83
N ALA A 100 3.85 33.60 -2.82
CA ALA A 100 4.73 32.93 -3.78
C ALA A 100 6.09 33.63 -3.85
N VAL A 101 7.15 32.84 -4.03
CA VAL A 101 8.53 33.30 -4.20
C VAL A 101 9.15 32.77 -5.49
N GLY A 102 10.15 33.46 -6.01
CA GLY A 102 10.80 33.01 -7.24
C GLY A 102 12.06 33.76 -7.66
N GLU A 103 12.30 33.72 -8.96
CA GLU A 103 13.48 34.24 -9.62
C GLU A 103 13.74 35.73 -9.37
N SER A 104 15.01 36.13 -9.30
CA SER A 104 15.41 37.54 -9.17
C SER A 104 14.78 38.29 -7.98
N GLY A 105 14.47 37.57 -6.89
CA GLY A 105 13.92 38.16 -5.67
C GLY A 105 12.42 38.45 -5.76
N THR A 106 11.70 37.84 -6.69
CA THR A 106 10.24 38.03 -6.82
C THR A 106 9.51 37.42 -5.63
N TYR A 107 8.57 38.20 -5.11
CA TYR A 107 7.67 37.84 -4.02
C TYR A 107 6.31 38.44 -4.32
N ALA A 108 5.25 37.64 -4.17
CA ALA A 108 3.89 38.09 -4.40
C ALA A 108 2.94 37.52 -3.35
N GLU A 109 1.90 38.28 -3.04
CA GLU A 109 0.84 37.91 -2.10
C GLU A 109 -0.54 37.99 -2.77
N SER A 110 -1.46 37.11 -2.36
CA SER A 110 -2.87 37.14 -2.76
C SER A 110 -3.74 36.93 -1.52
N SER A 111 -4.79 37.75 -1.38
CA SER A 111 -5.78 37.64 -0.30
C SER A 111 -7.17 37.23 -0.81
N ASP A 112 -7.21 36.65 -2.02
CA ASP A 112 -8.44 36.29 -2.72
C ASP A 112 -8.35 34.93 -3.41
N GLN A 113 -7.69 33.98 -2.74
CA GLN A 113 -7.52 32.58 -3.20
C GLN A 113 -6.85 32.51 -4.59
N GLY A 114 -5.82 33.35 -4.80
CA GLY A 114 -4.95 33.29 -5.97
C GLY A 114 -5.56 33.89 -7.24
N GLN A 115 -6.70 34.59 -7.14
CA GLN A 115 -7.33 35.26 -8.28
C GLN A 115 -6.57 36.53 -8.69
N HIS A 116 -6.08 37.30 -7.72
CA HIS A 116 -5.24 38.46 -7.95
C HIS A 116 -4.04 38.47 -7.01
N TRP A 117 -2.88 38.77 -7.60
CA TRP A 117 -1.61 38.85 -6.91
C TRP A 117 -1.08 40.28 -6.85
N SER A 118 -0.38 40.60 -5.78
CA SER A 118 0.33 41.85 -5.60
C SER A 118 1.80 41.57 -5.34
N SER A 119 2.69 42.13 -6.16
CA SER A 119 4.13 41.94 -5.99
C SER A 119 4.72 42.96 -5.02
N LEU A 120 5.59 42.48 -4.14
CA LEU A 120 6.36 43.30 -3.21
C LEU A 120 7.86 43.13 -3.47
N SER A 121 8.61 44.22 -3.37
CA SER A 121 10.07 44.13 -3.45
C SER A 121 10.67 43.81 -2.09
N LEU A 122 11.40 42.70 -2.02
CA LEU A 122 12.18 42.32 -0.84
C LEU A 122 13.57 42.99 -0.80
N GLY A 123 13.93 43.79 -1.81
CA GLY A 123 15.21 44.47 -1.89
C GLY A 123 16.41 43.56 -2.18
N VAL A 124 16.15 42.32 -2.62
CA VAL A 124 17.17 41.34 -3.01
C VAL A 124 17.03 40.96 -4.48
N SER A 125 18.10 40.44 -5.07
CA SER A 125 18.13 39.96 -6.47
C SER A 125 18.51 38.49 -6.60
N ALA A 126 18.67 37.78 -5.47
CA ALA A 126 18.90 36.34 -5.47
C ALA A 126 17.63 35.61 -5.90
N HIS A 127 17.78 34.44 -6.52
CA HIS A 127 16.64 33.55 -6.78
C HIS A 127 16.18 32.99 -5.45
N LEU A 128 14.88 33.02 -5.18
CA LEU A 128 14.27 32.51 -3.96
C LEU A 128 13.65 31.16 -4.32
N TYR A 129 14.10 30.10 -3.66
CA TYR A 129 13.72 28.73 -4.01
C TYR A 129 12.57 28.19 -3.17
N ASP A 130 12.47 28.60 -1.91
CA ASP A 130 11.48 28.05 -0.98
C ASP A 130 11.07 29.06 0.08
N ILE A 131 9.82 28.97 0.54
CA ILE A 131 9.25 29.78 1.61
C ILE A 131 8.42 28.93 2.58
N ASP A 132 8.77 29.01 3.86
CA ASP A 132 7.91 28.49 4.93
C ASP A 132 7.72 29.54 6.02
N ARG A 133 6.46 29.73 6.43
CA ARG A 133 6.13 30.69 7.49
C ARG A 133 4.88 30.33 8.28
N SER A 134 4.95 30.65 9.56
CA SER A 134 3.83 30.74 10.49
C SER A 134 3.35 32.18 10.66
N SER A 135 2.32 32.37 11.51
CA SER A 135 1.77 33.70 11.82
C SER A 135 2.79 34.71 12.38
N SER A 136 3.90 34.25 12.96
CA SER A 136 4.86 35.08 13.69
C SER A 136 6.30 34.97 13.20
N TYR A 137 6.64 33.88 12.50
CA TYR A 137 7.98 33.57 12.01
C TYR A 137 7.89 33.10 10.56
N GLY A 138 8.99 33.21 9.84
CA GLY A 138 9.03 32.82 8.44
C GLY A 138 10.42 32.94 7.86
N TYR A 139 10.72 32.11 6.88
CA TYR A 139 12.02 31.99 6.27
C TYR A 139 11.87 31.84 4.76
N ILE A 140 12.71 32.57 4.02
CA ILE A 140 12.84 32.39 2.58
C ILE A 140 14.30 32.08 2.31
N VAL A 141 14.56 31.06 1.52
CA VAL A 141 15.91 30.66 1.13
C VAL A 141 16.11 30.73 -0.37
N GLY A 142 17.38 30.75 -0.78
CA GLY A 142 17.67 30.92 -2.19
C GLY A 142 19.14 30.81 -2.59
N SER A 143 19.42 31.33 -3.78
CA SER A 143 20.73 31.23 -4.39
C SER A 143 21.80 32.01 -3.62
N SER A 144 23.06 31.56 -3.74
CA SER A 144 24.23 32.21 -3.14
C SER A 144 24.16 32.38 -1.61
N GLY A 145 23.58 31.40 -0.89
CA GLY A 145 23.43 31.44 0.56
C GLY A 145 22.39 32.44 1.06
N MET A 146 21.46 32.87 0.20
CA MET A 146 20.42 33.82 0.58
C MET A 146 19.50 33.22 1.64
N ILE A 147 19.30 33.97 2.72
CA ILE A 147 18.28 33.70 3.73
C ILE A 147 17.61 35.02 4.11
N LEU A 148 16.29 35.07 4.02
CA LEU A 148 15.47 36.10 4.63
C LEU A 148 14.70 35.50 5.81
N TYR A 149 14.51 36.27 6.87
CA TYR A 149 13.66 35.90 7.99
C TYR A 149 12.63 36.99 8.28
N LEU A 150 11.45 36.56 8.71
CA LEU A 150 10.34 37.43 9.08
C LEU A 150 10.49 37.89 10.53
N ALA A 151 10.45 39.20 10.75
CA ALA A 151 10.40 39.78 12.08
C ALA A 151 9.51 41.02 12.10
N ASN A 152 8.53 41.06 13.02
CA ASN A 152 7.59 42.19 13.14
C ASN A 152 6.88 42.54 11.81
N GLY A 153 6.47 41.52 11.04
CA GLY A 153 5.78 41.69 9.76
C GLY A 153 6.66 42.26 8.63
N LYS A 154 7.99 42.14 8.73
CA LYS A 154 8.93 42.56 7.69
C LYS A 154 10.04 41.54 7.49
N TRP A 155 10.47 41.40 6.24
CA TRP A 155 11.58 40.54 5.84
C TRP A 155 12.92 41.23 6.08
N PHE A 156 13.88 40.48 6.61
CA PHE A 156 15.26 40.92 6.84
C PHE A 156 16.24 39.88 6.30
N THR A 157 17.33 40.32 5.70
CA THR A 157 18.41 39.42 5.26
C THR A 157 19.23 38.96 6.45
N ALA A 158 19.37 37.64 6.62
CA ALA A 158 20.26 37.07 7.61
C ALA A 158 21.73 37.23 7.19
N SER A 159 22.62 37.35 8.16
CA SER A 159 24.07 37.36 7.93
C SER A 159 24.66 36.02 8.36
N VAL A 160 24.72 35.07 7.42
CA VAL A 160 25.32 33.74 7.58
C VAL A 160 26.53 33.57 6.66
N GLU A 161 27.56 32.87 7.12
CA GLU A 161 28.77 32.58 6.34
C GLU A 161 28.57 31.32 5.46
N VAL A 162 27.58 31.36 4.57
CA VAL A 162 27.28 30.30 3.59
C VAL A 162 27.15 30.93 2.22
N THR A 163 27.65 30.25 1.19
CA THR A 163 27.66 30.76 -0.20
C THR A 163 27.02 29.81 -1.19
N GLU A 164 26.82 28.56 -0.77
CA GLU A 164 26.11 27.53 -1.50
C GLU A 164 24.62 27.89 -1.61
N PRO A 165 23.92 27.49 -2.69
CA PRO A 165 22.47 27.64 -2.76
C PRO A 165 21.79 26.87 -1.62
N LEU A 166 20.70 27.44 -1.11
CA LEU A 166 19.86 26.84 -0.07
C LEU A 166 18.50 26.57 -0.70
N TYR A 167 18.08 25.30 -0.68
CA TYR A 167 16.98 24.80 -1.49
C TYR A 167 15.67 24.71 -0.72
N ALA A 168 15.71 24.34 0.57
CA ALA A 168 14.51 24.28 1.41
C ALA A 168 14.72 24.85 2.82
N ALA A 169 13.63 25.34 3.40
CA ALA A 169 13.50 25.88 4.74
C ALA A 169 12.17 25.42 5.35
N GLN A 170 12.21 24.94 6.60
CA GLN A 170 11.02 24.55 7.33
C GLN A 170 10.95 25.28 8.68
N ASP A 171 9.88 26.05 8.91
CA ASP A 171 9.55 26.80 10.13
C ASP A 171 8.71 25.94 11.09
N ASN A 172 9.12 25.90 12.36
CA ASN A 172 8.37 25.20 13.41
C ASN A 172 7.39 26.10 14.17
N GLY A 173 7.23 27.36 13.76
CA GLY A 173 6.32 28.32 14.39
C GLY A 173 6.71 28.79 15.79
N ASP A 174 7.78 28.25 16.36
CA ASP A 174 8.37 28.66 17.65
C ASP A 174 9.59 29.59 17.47
N GLY A 175 9.88 29.97 16.23
CA GLY A 175 11.05 30.77 15.86
C GLY A 175 12.32 29.94 15.66
N SER A 176 12.22 28.61 15.65
CA SER A 176 13.24 27.73 15.08
C SER A 176 12.85 27.28 13.67
N ALA A 177 13.87 27.07 12.84
CA ALA A 177 13.71 26.54 11.49
C ALA A 177 14.94 25.76 11.08
N TRP A 178 14.77 24.81 10.16
CA TRP A 178 15.87 24.07 9.56
C TRP A 178 15.94 24.37 8.09
N ILE A 179 17.16 24.60 7.62
CA ILE A 179 17.43 25.00 6.25
C ILE A 179 18.50 24.10 5.68
N VAL A 180 18.26 23.64 4.46
CA VAL A 180 19.13 22.71 3.77
C VAL A 180 19.53 23.22 2.39
N GLY A 181 20.61 22.67 1.84
CA GLY A 181 21.08 23.11 0.54
C GLY A 181 22.32 22.40 0.02
N GLY A 182 23.02 23.13 -0.85
CA GLY A 182 24.11 22.60 -1.67
C GLY A 182 25.24 21.93 -0.89
N GLY A 183 25.66 20.76 -1.40
CA GLY A 183 26.72 19.94 -0.81
C GLY A 183 26.40 19.42 0.59
N GLY A 184 25.14 19.07 0.86
CA GLY A 184 24.72 18.52 2.13
C GLY A 184 24.53 19.56 3.24
N ARG A 185 24.47 20.86 2.94
CA ARG A 185 24.49 21.91 3.97
C ARG A 185 23.26 21.83 4.87
N VAL A 186 23.45 21.94 6.19
CA VAL A 186 22.34 22.08 7.16
C VAL A 186 22.60 23.25 8.11
N LEU A 187 21.59 24.11 8.24
CA LEU A 187 21.55 25.24 9.16
C LEU A 187 20.32 25.14 10.05
N LYS A 188 20.41 25.70 11.26
CA LYS A 188 19.29 25.87 12.16
C LYS A 188 19.14 27.33 12.56
N ALA A 189 17.98 27.91 12.31
CA ALA A 189 17.59 29.21 12.84
C ALA A 189 17.21 29.07 14.31
N VAL A 190 17.61 30.05 15.13
CA VAL A 190 17.18 30.16 16.52
C VAL A 190 16.86 31.61 16.87
N ASN A 191 15.92 31.80 17.81
CA ASN A 191 15.40 33.11 18.20
C ASN A 191 14.75 33.90 17.05
N GLY A 192 13.98 33.22 16.19
CA GLY A 192 13.25 33.84 15.07
C GLY A 192 14.17 34.41 13.99
N GLY A 193 15.19 33.65 13.58
CA GLY A 193 16.15 34.07 12.56
C GLY A 193 17.17 35.13 12.99
N LEU A 194 17.17 35.57 14.25
CA LEU A 194 18.16 36.53 14.77
C LEU A 194 19.54 35.90 15.00
N SER A 195 19.61 34.59 15.11
CA SER A 195 20.85 33.84 15.34
C SER A 195 20.78 32.47 14.67
N TRP A 196 21.95 31.94 14.32
CA TRP A 196 22.07 30.80 13.41
C TRP A 196 23.10 29.81 13.93
N VAL A 197 22.78 28.53 13.82
CA VAL A 197 23.69 27.43 14.14
C VAL A 197 23.99 26.68 12.84
N ASN A 198 25.27 26.57 12.49
CA ASN A 198 25.71 25.72 11.39
C ASN A 198 25.86 24.29 11.92
N LEU A 199 24.99 23.38 11.48
CA LEU A 199 24.99 21.98 11.89
C LEU A 199 25.95 21.12 11.05
N GLY A 200 26.66 21.73 10.09
CA GLY A 200 27.69 21.09 9.29
C GLY A 200 27.15 20.65 7.93
N ARG A 201 27.46 19.41 7.56
CA ARG A 201 27.07 18.79 6.30
C ARG A 201 26.57 17.37 6.52
N VAL A 202 25.62 16.97 5.70
CA VAL A 202 25.05 15.63 5.63
C VAL A 202 25.38 15.08 4.23
N GLY A 203 26.40 14.24 4.16
CA GLY A 203 26.90 13.73 2.87
C GLY A 203 27.52 14.83 1.99
N THR A 204 27.53 14.57 0.68
CA THR A 204 28.06 15.46 -0.37
C THR A 204 27.02 15.91 -1.38
N GLU A 205 25.88 15.26 -1.41
CA GLU A 205 24.78 15.50 -2.35
C GLU A 205 24.01 16.76 -1.97
N ASN A 206 23.32 17.40 -2.92
CA ASN A 206 22.46 18.53 -2.57
C ASN A 206 21.22 18.02 -1.83
N LEU A 207 20.89 18.66 -0.72
CA LEU A 207 19.63 18.42 -0.01
C LEU A 207 18.58 19.36 -0.58
N GLN A 208 17.47 18.80 -1.03
CA GLN A 208 16.39 19.54 -1.68
C GLN A 208 15.21 19.79 -0.75
N GLY A 209 14.95 18.88 0.20
CA GLY A 209 13.82 18.99 1.13
C GLY A 209 14.23 18.72 2.57
N VAL A 210 13.48 19.32 3.50
CA VAL A 210 13.67 19.16 4.95
C VAL A 210 12.33 19.26 5.67
N TYR A 211 12.12 18.39 6.65
CA TYR A 211 10.96 18.47 7.52
C TYR A 211 11.32 18.05 8.95
N PHE A 212 10.86 18.78 9.96
CA PHE A 212 10.99 18.41 11.36
C PHE A 212 9.62 18.30 12.03
N GLU A 213 9.21 17.08 12.41
CA GLU A 213 7.97 16.85 13.19
C GLU A 213 8.07 17.41 14.61
N SER A 214 9.30 17.59 15.11
CA SER A 214 9.57 18.10 16.43
C SER A 214 10.92 18.78 16.48
N SER A 215 11.23 19.42 17.61
CA SER A 215 12.53 20.07 17.80
C SER A 215 13.76 19.15 17.71
N SER A 216 13.55 17.82 17.69
CA SER A 216 14.60 16.80 17.70
C SER A 216 14.53 15.80 16.54
N ILE A 217 13.32 15.45 16.07
CA ILE A 217 13.12 14.44 15.04
C ILE A 217 12.75 15.14 13.73
N GLY A 218 13.40 14.71 12.66
CA GLY A 218 13.19 15.25 11.32
C GLY A 218 13.90 14.44 10.25
N TRP A 219 13.65 14.82 9.01
CA TRP A 219 14.15 14.18 7.81
C TRP A 219 14.76 15.21 6.87
N VAL A 220 15.73 14.76 6.08
CA VAL A 220 16.25 15.48 4.92
C VAL A 220 16.29 14.54 3.74
N ILE A 221 15.95 15.10 2.58
CA ILE A 221 15.91 14.40 1.30
C ILE A 221 16.74 15.17 0.26
N GLY A 222 17.17 14.51 -0.81
CA GLY A 222 17.92 15.17 -1.87
C GLY A 222 18.40 14.25 -2.97
N GLU A 223 19.46 14.68 -3.65
CA GLU A 223 19.98 14.03 -4.85
C GLU A 223 20.50 12.61 -4.59
N ASN A 224 20.51 11.78 -5.64
CA ASN A 224 21.03 10.40 -5.65
C ASN A 224 20.42 9.54 -4.53
N GLY A 225 19.11 9.61 -4.35
CA GLY A 225 18.37 8.85 -3.32
C GLY A 225 18.74 9.23 -1.89
N THR A 226 19.33 10.41 -1.65
CA THR A 226 19.72 10.83 -0.31
C THR A 226 18.47 10.98 0.56
N PHE A 227 18.27 10.05 1.50
CA PHE A 227 17.17 10.12 2.46
C PHE A 227 17.68 9.78 3.87
N LYS A 228 17.59 10.75 4.80
CA LYS A 228 18.14 10.61 6.15
C LYS A 228 17.21 11.15 7.23
N LYS A 229 17.24 10.51 8.40
CA LYS A 229 16.50 10.88 9.61
C LYS A 229 17.45 11.33 10.71
N THR A 230 17.02 12.29 11.52
CA THR A 230 17.67 12.71 12.76
C THR A 230 16.76 12.43 13.95
N THR A 231 17.35 12.22 15.12
CA THR A 231 16.64 12.22 16.41
C THR A 231 17.27 13.18 17.43
N ASP A 232 18.25 13.98 17.02
CA ASP A 232 19.00 14.92 17.86
C ASP A 232 19.10 16.34 17.27
N ALA A 233 18.00 16.79 16.65
CA ALA A 233 17.83 18.12 16.08
C ALA A 233 18.73 18.44 14.87
N GLY A 234 19.22 17.41 14.18
CA GLY A 234 20.10 17.51 13.02
C GLY A 234 21.58 17.53 13.38
N SER A 235 21.95 17.15 14.61
CA SER A 235 23.35 17.04 15.03
C SER A 235 24.02 15.78 14.45
N SER A 236 23.23 14.72 14.24
CA SER A 236 23.61 13.50 13.55
C SER A 236 22.45 12.94 12.74
N TRP A 237 22.78 12.12 11.74
CA TRP A 237 21.83 11.63 10.74
C TRP A 237 22.08 10.16 10.45
N SER A 238 21.00 9.40 10.34
CA SER A 238 20.99 7.99 9.91
C SER A 238 20.28 7.86 8.57
N ASP A 239 20.80 6.99 7.71
CA ASP A 239 20.13 6.64 6.44
C ASP A 239 18.74 6.05 6.70
N VAL A 240 17.78 6.45 5.87
CA VAL A 240 16.48 5.81 5.74
C VAL A 240 16.57 4.90 4.53
N SER A 241 16.42 3.60 4.73
CA SER A 241 16.44 2.62 3.65
C SER A 241 15.03 2.38 3.15
N VAL A 242 14.81 2.64 1.87
CA VAL A 242 13.57 2.32 1.14
C VAL A 242 13.94 1.32 0.05
N GLU A 243 13.23 0.20 -0.02
CA GLU A 243 13.48 -0.81 -1.05
C GLU A 243 13.16 -0.23 -2.43
N GLY A 244 14.05 -0.43 -3.41
CA GLY A 244 13.90 0.11 -4.77
C GLY A 244 14.45 1.53 -4.98
N LEU A 245 14.63 2.33 -3.93
CA LEU A 245 15.22 3.67 -4.04
C LEU A 245 16.74 3.56 -4.21
N VAL A 246 17.29 4.13 -5.29
CA VAL A 246 18.73 4.02 -5.60
C VAL A 246 19.34 5.33 -6.05
N ASP A 247 18.89 5.87 -7.18
CA ASP A 247 19.52 6.98 -7.89
C ASP A 247 18.53 8.10 -8.28
N GLN A 248 17.29 8.01 -7.83
CA GLN A 248 16.28 9.05 -8.03
C GLN A 248 16.57 10.28 -7.16
N ASP A 249 16.47 11.48 -7.72
CA ASP A 249 16.51 12.70 -6.92
C ASP A 249 15.15 12.90 -6.22
N LEU A 250 15.19 13.31 -4.96
CA LEU A 250 14.02 13.63 -4.15
C LEU A 250 13.95 15.14 -3.94
N TYR A 251 12.78 15.76 -4.13
CA TYR A 251 12.62 17.22 -4.18
C TYR A 251 11.85 17.81 -3.01
N ASP A 252 10.75 17.17 -2.59
CA ASP A 252 9.86 17.71 -1.56
C ASP A 252 9.39 16.62 -0.60
N ILE A 253 9.16 17.01 0.66
CA ILE A 253 8.71 16.14 1.75
C ILE A 253 7.63 16.86 2.56
N GLN A 254 6.45 16.25 2.61
CA GLN A 254 5.31 16.73 3.40
C GLN A 254 4.95 15.69 4.45
N VAL A 255 4.62 16.14 5.65
CA VAL A 255 4.28 15.26 6.77
C VAL A 255 3.06 15.82 7.51
N SER A 256 2.13 14.93 7.82
CA SER A 256 0.95 15.22 8.65
C SER A 256 0.62 14.03 9.54
N GLY A 257 0.86 14.18 10.84
CA GLY A 257 0.71 13.06 11.77
C GLY A 257 1.69 11.94 11.43
N ASP A 258 1.17 10.73 11.24
CA ASP A 258 1.97 9.55 10.86
C ASP A 258 2.14 9.42 9.33
N HIS A 259 1.46 10.25 8.53
CA HIS A 259 1.57 10.22 7.08
C HIS A 259 2.72 11.07 6.57
N ILE A 260 3.55 10.51 5.69
CA ILE A 260 4.66 11.18 5.02
C ILE A 260 4.60 10.92 3.53
N VAL A 261 4.70 11.99 2.75
CA VAL A 261 4.77 11.95 1.28
C VAL A 261 6.08 12.58 0.84
N VAL A 262 6.82 11.89 -0.02
CA VAL A 262 8.06 12.39 -0.63
C VAL A 262 7.93 12.34 -2.15
N ALA A 263 8.10 13.50 -2.80
CA ALA A 263 8.08 13.63 -4.26
C ALA A 263 9.51 13.55 -4.84
N GLY A 264 9.67 12.82 -5.95
CA GLY A 264 10.97 12.63 -6.61
C GLY A 264 10.90 12.38 -8.12
N ASP A 265 12.05 12.02 -8.70
CA ASP A 265 12.16 11.61 -10.10
C ASP A 265 11.45 10.29 -10.36
N SER A 266 10.32 10.35 -11.06
CA SER A 266 9.46 9.22 -11.40
C SER A 266 9.09 8.35 -10.20
N VAL A 267 9.14 8.90 -8.99
CA VAL A 267 8.81 8.18 -7.76
C VAL A 267 8.03 9.06 -6.80
N VAL A 268 7.13 8.43 -6.06
CA VAL A 268 6.55 8.99 -4.83
C VAL A 268 6.77 7.97 -3.71
N LEU A 269 7.30 8.42 -2.57
CA LEU A 269 7.43 7.58 -1.37
C LEU A 269 6.33 7.93 -0.38
N LEU A 270 5.70 6.90 0.17
CA LEU A 270 4.60 7.01 1.12
C LEU A 270 4.95 6.27 2.40
N SER A 271 4.61 6.87 3.54
CA SER A 271 4.63 6.21 4.84
C SER A 271 3.35 6.57 5.59
N GLU A 272 2.74 5.60 6.26
CA GLU A 272 1.52 5.78 7.08
C GLU A 272 1.80 5.56 8.59
N ASP A 273 3.06 5.33 8.95
CA ASP A 273 3.49 4.94 10.31
C ASP A 273 4.63 5.81 10.87
N GLY A 274 4.71 7.07 10.43
CA GLY A 274 5.70 8.04 10.91
C GLY A 274 7.11 7.76 10.38
N GLY A 275 7.20 7.19 9.18
CA GLY A 275 8.45 6.86 8.50
C GLY A 275 9.16 5.64 9.06
N VAL A 276 8.42 4.68 9.64
CA VAL A 276 8.94 3.38 10.07
C VAL A 276 9.00 2.41 8.89
N THR A 277 7.93 2.35 8.09
CA THR A 277 7.85 1.64 6.82
C THR A 277 7.55 2.60 5.68
N TRP A 278 7.93 2.19 4.47
CA TRP A 278 7.86 3.02 3.27
C TRP A 278 7.37 2.19 2.09
N ILE A 279 6.48 2.77 1.30
CA ILE A 279 6.04 2.28 0.00
C ILE A 279 6.64 3.20 -1.06
N LEU A 280 7.14 2.61 -2.14
CA LEU A 280 7.71 3.32 -3.28
C LEU A 280 6.81 3.10 -4.49
N GLU A 281 6.21 4.18 -4.98
CA GLU A 281 5.38 4.22 -6.18
C GLU A 281 6.19 4.69 -7.38
N GLU A 282 6.39 3.83 -8.38
CA GLU A 282 7.21 4.14 -9.57
C GLU A 282 6.38 4.60 -10.78
N PHE A 283 6.65 5.78 -11.33
CA PHE A 283 6.01 6.36 -12.52
C PHE A 283 6.89 6.25 -13.78
N VAL A 284 7.63 5.15 -13.92
CA VAL A 284 8.71 4.98 -14.93
C VAL A 284 8.21 5.07 -16.37
N GLU A 285 6.96 4.69 -16.66
CA GLU A 285 6.43 4.81 -18.03
C GLU A 285 6.16 6.26 -18.46
N GLU A 286 6.10 7.18 -17.50
CA GLU A 286 5.71 8.57 -17.73
C GLU A 286 6.91 9.53 -17.81
N ASP A 287 8.13 9.13 -17.41
CA ASP A 287 9.31 10.02 -17.37
C ASP A 287 9.01 11.38 -16.68
N VAL A 288 8.20 11.33 -15.61
CA VAL A 288 7.76 12.50 -14.84
C VAL A 288 8.72 12.79 -13.69
N THR A 289 9.04 14.05 -13.45
CA THR A 289 9.68 14.51 -12.21
C THR A 289 8.65 15.23 -11.36
N PHE A 290 8.44 14.77 -10.12
CA PHE A 290 7.60 15.46 -9.14
C PHE A 290 8.45 16.41 -8.30
N TYR A 291 8.19 17.71 -8.42
CA TYR A 291 8.97 18.74 -7.73
C TYR A 291 8.37 19.15 -6.39
N THR A 292 7.08 18.86 -6.17
CA THR A 292 6.34 19.30 -4.99
C THR A 292 5.22 18.32 -4.67
N ALA A 293 4.87 18.25 -3.38
CA ALA A 293 3.69 17.57 -2.88
C ALA A 293 2.85 18.55 -2.04
N TYR A 294 1.53 18.35 -2.05
CA TYR A 294 0.60 19.02 -1.15
C TYR A 294 -0.27 18.00 -0.45
N TYR A 295 -0.13 17.92 0.86
CA TYR A 295 -0.94 17.05 1.70
C TYR A 295 -2.17 17.80 2.23
N GLU A 296 -3.37 17.31 1.94
CA GLU A 296 -4.60 17.84 2.54
C GLU A 296 -5.02 16.99 3.74
N ASN A 297 -5.10 15.68 3.54
CA ASN A 297 -5.53 14.72 4.53
C ASN A 297 -5.11 13.29 4.15
N ASP A 298 -5.40 12.34 5.06
CA ASP A 298 -5.01 10.93 4.97
C ASP A 298 -5.54 10.23 3.69
N SER A 299 -6.60 10.76 3.09
CA SER A 299 -7.20 10.19 1.87
C SER A 299 -6.90 10.98 0.59
N GLN A 300 -6.36 12.21 0.69
CA GLN A 300 -6.16 13.10 -0.44
C GLN A 300 -4.89 13.92 -0.33
N PHE A 301 -4.01 13.76 -1.31
CA PHE A 301 -2.85 14.61 -1.51
C PHE A 301 -2.49 14.70 -2.99
N TRP A 302 -1.78 15.75 -3.36
CA TRP A 302 -1.36 16.00 -4.73
C TRP A 302 0.15 15.93 -4.83
N VAL A 303 0.64 15.40 -5.95
CA VAL A 303 2.02 15.61 -6.39
C VAL A 303 1.99 16.30 -7.75
N ALA A 304 2.94 17.19 -7.97
CA ALA A 304 2.97 17.96 -9.20
C ALA A 304 4.39 18.18 -9.69
N GLY A 305 4.52 18.30 -11.01
CA GLY A 305 5.82 18.58 -11.60
C GLY A 305 5.80 18.72 -13.12
N SER A 306 6.72 18.04 -13.81
CA SER A 306 6.74 18.00 -15.28
C SER A 306 7.28 16.70 -15.86
N HIS A 307 6.82 16.40 -17.06
CA HIS A 307 7.40 15.40 -17.93
C HIS A 307 8.41 16.07 -18.86
N ASP A 308 9.65 15.56 -18.92
CA ASP A 308 10.74 16.06 -19.77
C ASP A 308 11.02 17.58 -19.67
N ASP A 309 10.59 18.24 -18.59
CA ASP A 309 10.52 19.71 -18.46
C ASP A 309 9.73 20.41 -19.59
N VAL A 310 8.87 19.67 -20.32
CA VAL A 310 8.10 20.19 -21.45
C VAL A 310 6.72 20.65 -21.01
N PHE A 311 6.01 19.80 -20.26
CA PHE A 311 4.64 20.06 -19.83
C PHE A 311 4.42 19.52 -18.42
N SER A 312 3.49 20.16 -17.69
CA SER A 312 3.18 19.83 -16.31
C SER A 312 2.24 18.66 -16.18
N SER A 313 2.32 18.04 -15.01
CA SER A 313 1.34 17.07 -14.55
C SER A 313 0.99 17.31 -13.09
N VAL A 314 -0.28 17.04 -12.77
CA VAL A 314 -0.80 17.01 -11.40
C VAL A 314 -1.47 15.67 -11.21
N TYR A 315 -1.06 14.94 -10.18
CA TYR A 315 -1.69 13.67 -9.79
C TYR A 315 -2.31 13.86 -8.42
N LEU A 316 -3.55 13.40 -8.30
CA LEU A 316 -4.25 13.25 -7.03
C LEU A 316 -4.10 11.80 -6.58
N TYR A 317 -3.56 11.60 -5.39
CA TYR A 317 -3.73 10.36 -4.68
C TYR A 317 -5.10 10.36 -4.01
N SER A 318 -5.87 9.30 -4.25
CA SER A 318 -7.13 9.06 -3.55
C SER A 318 -7.06 7.69 -2.88
N ALA A 319 -7.31 7.66 -1.57
CA ALA A 319 -7.59 6.43 -0.85
C ALA A 319 -9.08 6.39 -0.53
N GLU A 320 -9.83 5.53 -1.20
CA GLU A 320 -11.24 5.30 -0.92
C GLU A 320 -11.39 4.02 -0.09
N GLU A 321 -12.09 4.14 1.04
CA GLU A 321 -12.61 2.99 1.77
C GLU A 321 -13.90 2.57 1.05
N GLU A 322 -13.76 1.77 0.00
CA GLU A 322 -14.93 1.24 -0.69
C GLU A 322 -15.53 0.12 0.18
N THR A 323 -16.72 0.42 0.71
CA THR A 323 -17.64 -0.60 1.18
C THR A 323 -18.23 -1.27 -0.04
N LEU A 324 -17.54 -2.29 -0.55
CA LEU A 324 -18.08 -3.04 -1.67
C LEU A 324 -19.25 -3.86 -1.16
N ASP A 325 -20.44 -3.62 -1.70
CA ASP A 325 -21.46 -4.66 -1.64
C ASP A 325 -20.99 -5.84 -2.50
N GLU A 326 -21.43 -7.06 -2.17
CA GLU A 326 -20.96 -8.28 -2.84
C GLU A 326 -21.13 -8.23 -4.37
N GLU A 327 -22.11 -7.47 -4.86
CA GLU A 327 -22.43 -7.36 -6.28
C GLU A 327 -21.44 -6.41 -6.99
N ALA A 328 -21.11 -5.28 -6.36
CA ALA A 328 -20.13 -4.32 -6.87
C ALA A 328 -18.68 -4.83 -6.80
N PHE A 329 -18.32 -5.65 -5.79
CA PHE A 329 -17.01 -6.30 -5.75
C PHE A 329 -16.82 -7.27 -6.92
N VAL A 330 -17.86 -8.05 -7.24
CA VAL A 330 -17.85 -8.98 -8.36
C VAL A 330 -17.76 -8.24 -9.68
N ASP A 331 -18.57 -7.19 -9.88
CA ASP A 331 -18.51 -6.35 -11.09
C ASP A 331 -17.13 -5.67 -11.27
N PHE A 332 -16.52 -5.21 -10.17
CA PHE A 332 -15.17 -4.61 -10.18
C PHE A 332 -14.08 -5.62 -10.53
N LEU A 333 -14.13 -6.83 -9.97
CA LEU A 333 -13.20 -7.90 -10.32
C LEU A 333 -13.35 -8.34 -11.79
N GLU A 334 -14.58 -8.37 -12.30
CA GLU A 334 -14.86 -8.66 -13.73
C GLU A 334 -14.30 -7.56 -14.66
N GLU A 335 -14.37 -6.29 -14.26
CA GLU A 335 -13.87 -5.16 -15.06
C GLU A 335 -12.33 -5.08 -15.06
N LEU A 336 -11.67 -5.46 -13.96
CA LEU A 336 -10.22 -5.37 -13.83
C LEU A 336 -9.46 -6.55 -14.46
N PHE A 337 -10.05 -7.75 -14.39
CA PHE A 337 -9.38 -8.99 -14.82
C PHE A 337 -10.00 -9.61 -16.09
N GLY A 338 -11.13 -9.08 -16.56
CA GLY A 338 -11.84 -9.58 -17.74
C GLY A 338 -12.58 -10.90 -17.47
N GLU A 339 -13.54 -11.22 -18.34
CA GLU A 339 -14.32 -12.47 -18.33
C GLU A 339 -13.40 -13.70 -18.55
N GLU A 340 -12.65 -14.14 -17.53
CA GLU A 340 -12.10 -15.50 -17.32
C GLU A 340 -10.94 -15.46 -16.30
N PHE A 341 -11.24 -15.15 -15.05
CA PHE A 341 -10.34 -15.51 -13.95
C PHE A 341 -11.13 -16.15 -12.80
N PHE A 342 -11.32 -17.46 -12.90
CA PHE A 342 -11.50 -18.27 -11.70
C PHE A 342 -10.10 -18.49 -11.13
N GLU A 343 -9.62 -17.60 -10.25
CA GLU A 343 -8.42 -17.93 -9.45
C GLU A 343 -8.82 -19.07 -8.51
N THR A 344 -8.29 -20.26 -8.79
CA THR A 344 -8.31 -21.34 -7.82
C THR A 344 -7.47 -20.93 -6.62
N GLU A 345 -8.12 -20.50 -5.55
CA GLU A 345 -7.49 -20.16 -4.29
C GLU A 345 -6.97 -21.43 -3.57
N ILE A 346 -5.98 -21.27 -2.69
CA ILE A 346 -5.56 -22.34 -1.78
C ILE A 346 -6.76 -22.80 -0.97
N GLY A 347 -7.01 -24.10 -0.94
CA GLY A 347 -8.20 -24.70 -0.34
C GLY A 347 -9.33 -25.00 -1.34
N SER A 348 -9.17 -24.64 -2.61
CA SER A 348 -10.17 -24.94 -3.65
C SER A 348 -10.23 -26.44 -4.00
N LEU A 349 -11.43 -26.89 -4.35
CA LEU A 349 -11.64 -28.18 -5.01
C LEU A 349 -11.50 -28.00 -6.51
N ILE A 350 -10.61 -28.76 -7.15
CA ILE A 350 -10.27 -28.59 -8.57
C ILE A 350 -10.36 -29.92 -9.32
N LYS A 351 -10.71 -29.85 -10.61
CA LYS A 351 -10.67 -30.97 -11.56
C LYS A 351 -10.34 -30.49 -12.97
N LEU A 352 -9.95 -31.41 -13.86
CA LEU A 352 -9.86 -31.07 -15.29
C LEU A 352 -11.27 -31.07 -15.90
N SER A 353 -11.47 -30.24 -16.93
CA SER A 353 -12.64 -30.36 -17.79
C SER A 353 -12.62 -31.70 -18.55
N CYS A 354 -13.78 -32.36 -18.65
CA CYS A 354 -13.92 -33.63 -19.34
C CYS A 354 -14.46 -33.44 -20.76
N GLU A 355 -13.80 -34.02 -21.76
CA GLU A 355 -14.40 -34.15 -23.10
C GLU A 355 -15.63 -35.06 -23.05
N GLU A 356 -16.65 -34.80 -23.88
CA GLU A 356 -17.92 -35.57 -23.90
C GLU A 356 -17.71 -37.10 -24.11
N ALA A 357 -16.55 -37.52 -24.63
CA ALA A 357 -16.20 -38.91 -24.88
C ALA A 357 -15.15 -39.49 -23.90
N ALA A 358 -14.87 -38.81 -22.79
CA ALA A 358 -13.93 -39.27 -21.78
C ALA A 358 -14.36 -40.65 -21.21
N SER A 359 -13.39 -41.53 -21.03
CA SER A 359 -13.64 -42.84 -20.41
C SER A 359 -13.88 -42.68 -18.91
N VAL A 360 -14.58 -43.62 -18.28
CA VAL A 360 -14.82 -43.59 -16.81
C VAL A 360 -13.55 -43.54 -15.97
N ASP A 361 -12.41 -43.99 -16.51
CA ASP A 361 -11.11 -43.98 -15.84
C ASP A 361 -10.25 -42.75 -16.23
N ASP A 362 -10.82 -41.78 -16.93
CA ASP A 362 -10.11 -40.56 -17.34
C ASP A 362 -9.76 -39.71 -16.11
N PRO A 363 -8.51 -39.20 -16.00
CA PRO A 363 -8.11 -38.32 -14.90
C PRO A 363 -8.97 -37.08 -14.71
N CYS A 364 -9.74 -36.64 -15.72
CA CYS A 364 -10.67 -35.51 -15.58
C CYS A 364 -11.82 -35.79 -14.60
N HIS A 365 -12.12 -37.05 -14.31
CA HIS A 365 -13.10 -37.42 -13.31
C HIS A 365 -12.56 -37.36 -11.87
N ALA A 366 -11.25 -37.22 -11.68
CA ALA A 366 -10.66 -37.05 -10.37
C ALA A 366 -10.87 -35.63 -9.86
N VAL A 367 -11.30 -35.53 -8.60
CA VAL A 367 -11.36 -34.28 -7.84
C VAL A 367 -10.13 -34.21 -6.95
N TYR A 368 -9.54 -33.03 -6.87
CA TYR A 368 -8.38 -32.75 -6.03
C TYR A 368 -8.68 -31.59 -5.09
N TYR A 369 -8.08 -31.63 -3.91
CA TYR A 369 -7.96 -30.48 -3.03
C TYR A 369 -6.62 -29.78 -3.29
N TYR A 370 -6.65 -28.47 -3.53
CA TYR A 370 -5.48 -27.68 -3.88
C TYR A 370 -4.88 -27.00 -2.65
N THR A 371 -3.59 -27.22 -2.38
CA THR A 371 -2.85 -26.59 -1.27
C THR A 371 -1.73 -25.71 -1.80
N ASN A 372 -1.00 -25.03 -0.90
CA ASN A 372 0.01 -24.01 -1.22
C ASN A 372 1.16 -24.49 -2.14
N ASN A 373 1.25 -25.79 -2.48
CA ASN A 373 2.16 -26.33 -3.50
C ASN A 373 1.78 -27.73 -4.07
N GLU A 374 0.75 -28.41 -3.56
CA GLU A 374 0.40 -29.78 -3.97
C GLU A 374 -1.10 -29.89 -4.27
N ARG A 375 -1.48 -30.98 -4.96
CA ARG A 375 -2.88 -31.38 -5.12
C ARG A 375 -3.10 -32.76 -4.50
N HIS A 376 -4.16 -32.89 -3.72
CA HIS A 376 -4.46 -34.08 -2.95
C HIS A 376 -5.70 -34.76 -3.53
N ALA A 377 -5.53 -35.95 -4.10
CA ALA A 377 -6.62 -36.63 -4.80
C ALA A 377 -7.60 -37.26 -3.80
N PHE A 378 -8.89 -37.12 -4.06
CA PHE A 378 -9.91 -37.93 -3.41
C PHE A 378 -9.92 -39.33 -4.05
N PRO A 379 -9.64 -40.42 -3.30
CA PRO A 379 -9.57 -41.77 -3.85
C PRO A 379 -10.85 -42.26 -4.54
N ASN A 380 -12.00 -41.77 -4.10
CA ASN A 380 -13.32 -42.05 -4.66
C ASN A 380 -14.36 -41.08 -4.06
N GLU A 381 -15.58 -41.09 -4.63
CA GLU A 381 -16.70 -40.25 -4.19
C GLU A 381 -17.10 -40.47 -2.73
N ARG A 382 -16.92 -41.68 -2.16
CA ARG A 382 -17.30 -41.93 -0.76
C ARG A 382 -16.42 -41.17 0.20
N VAL A 383 -15.12 -41.08 -0.09
CA VAL A 383 -14.21 -40.23 0.68
C VAL A 383 -14.62 -38.77 0.55
N PHE A 384 -14.87 -38.30 -0.67
CA PHE A 384 -15.30 -36.92 -0.92
C PHE A 384 -16.56 -36.55 -0.12
N PHE A 385 -17.57 -37.42 -0.12
CA PHE A 385 -18.83 -37.20 0.60
C PHE A 385 -18.73 -37.32 2.13
N THR A 386 -17.55 -37.61 2.69
CA THR A 386 -17.31 -37.46 4.13
C THR A 386 -16.90 -36.04 4.50
N TRP A 387 -16.51 -35.23 3.51
CA TRP A 387 -16.05 -33.86 3.68
C TRP A 387 -17.02 -32.83 3.08
N PHE A 388 -17.65 -33.15 1.96
CA PHE A 388 -18.50 -32.23 1.20
C PHE A 388 -19.86 -32.86 0.90
N GLU A 389 -20.92 -32.04 0.82
CA GLU A 389 -22.27 -32.55 0.56
C GLU A 389 -22.51 -32.89 -0.92
N ASN A 390 -21.85 -32.18 -1.83
CA ASN A 390 -22.05 -32.23 -3.28
C ASN A 390 -20.79 -31.72 -4.01
N PHE A 391 -20.81 -31.74 -5.34
CA PHE A 391 -19.69 -31.30 -6.19
C PHE A 391 -19.82 -29.83 -6.65
N ASP A 392 -20.73 -29.04 -6.06
CA ASP A 392 -21.07 -27.71 -6.57
C ASP A 392 -19.90 -26.73 -6.42
N GLU A 393 -19.01 -26.96 -5.45
CA GLU A 393 -17.80 -26.16 -5.19
C GLU A 393 -16.57 -26.63 -5.99
N VAL A 394 -16.71 -27.65 -6.85
CA VAL A 394 -15.59 -28.17 -7.63
C VAL A 394 -15.37 -27.33 -8.89
N LEU A 395 -14.22 -26.66 -8.96
CA LEU A 395 -13.81 -25.81 -10.07
C LEU A 395 -13.15 -26.62 -11.18
N GLU A 396 -13.49 -26.31 -12.43
CA GLU A 396 -12.78 -26.84 -13.60
C GLU A 396 -11.55 -25.97 -13.90
N VAL A 397 -10.40 -26.62 -14.07
CA VAL A 397 -9.12 -25.95 -14.36
C VAL A 397 -8.49 -26.47 -15.64
N GLU A 398 -7.67 -25.61 -16.22
CA GLU A 398 -6.87 -25.92 -17.41
C GLU A 398 -5.79 -26.96 -17.12
N LYS A 399 -5.45 -27.74 -18.16
CA LYS A 399 -4.44 -28.80 -18.06
C LYS A 399 -3.05 -28.25 -17.73
N GLU A 400 -2.74 -27.05 -18.20
CA GLU A 400 -1.45 -26.40 -17.95
C GLU A 400 -1.30 -26.04 -16.47
N PHE A 401 -2.30 -25.38 -15.88
CA PHE A 401 -2.36 -25.09 -14.44
C PHE A 401 -2.20 -26.37 -13.61
N MET A 402 -3.03 -27.37 -13.92
CA MET A 402 -3.02 -28.67 -13.26
C MET A 402 -1.66 -29.39 -13.40
N SER A 403 -0.89 -29.16 -14.47
CA SER A 403 0.44 -29.77 -14.65
C SER A 403 1.55 -29.15 -13.81
N ASN A 404 1.37 -27.91 -13.36
CA ASN A 404 2.32 -27.19 -12.52
C ASN A 404 2.22 -27.56 -11.04
N ILE A 405 1.14 -28.27 -10.65
CA ILE A 405 0.89 -28.68 -9.27
C ILE A 405 1.22 -30.17 -9.09
N PRO A 406 2.27 -30.52 -8.33
CA PRO A 406 2.61 -31.91 -8.03
C PRO A 406 1.52 -32.62 -7.20
N LEU A 407 1.49 -33.96 -7.29
CA LEU A 407 0.60 -34.79 -6.49
C LEU A 407 1.15 -34.93 -5.07
N GLY A 408 0.32 -34.63 -4.07
CA GLY A 408 0.59 -34.89 -2.66
C GLY A 408 -0.02 -36.21 -2.17
N SER A 409 -0.15 -36.34 -0.85
CA SER A 409 -0.90 -37.44 -0.22
C SER A 409 -2.36 -37.47 -0.70
N ASN A 410 -2.96 -38.65 -0.80
CA ASN A 410 -4.40 -38.74 -1.06
C ASN A 410 -5.19 -38.38 0.20
N VAL A 411 -6.34 -37.75 0.00
CA VAL A 411 -7.28 -37.44 1.08
C VAL A 411 -7.83 -38.73 1.68
N THR A 412 -7.92 -38.80 3.01
CA THR A 412 -8.50 -39.92 3.75
C THR A 412 -9.94 -39.63 4.20
N TYR A 413 -10.65 -40.64 4.73
CA TYR A 413 -11.98 -40.43 5.30
C TYR A 413 -11.94 -39.37 6.41
N HIS A 414 -12.94 -38.49 6.47
CA HIS A 414 -13.08 -37.55 7.58
C HIS A 414 -13.24 -38.33 8.90
N PRO A 415 -12.46 -38.03 9.96
CA PRO A 415 -12.55 -38.74 11.22
C PRO A 415 -13.95 -38.67 11.82
N GLY A 416 -14.35 -39.72 12.55
CA GLY A 416 -15.67 -39.80 13.18
C GLY A 416 -16.87 -39.99 12.23
N THR A 417 -16.70 -39.97 10.89
CA THR A 417 -17.85 -40.06 9.96
C THR A 417 -18.28 -41.49 9.62
N ARG A 418 -17.31 -42.36 9.31
CA ARG A 418 -17.54 -43.73 8.83
C ARG A 418 -16.56 -44.67 9.49
N MET A 419 -16.97 -45.93 9.61
CA MET A 419 -16.03 -47.01 9.80
C MET A 419 -15.57 -47.52 8.44
N VAL A 420 -14.37 -48.09 8.41
CA VAL A 420 -13.79 -48.59 7.18
C VAL A 420 -13.23 -50.00 7.34
N LYS A 421 -13.17 -50.74 6.24
CA LYS A 421 -12.52 -52.04 6.17
C LYS A 421 -11.85 -52.22 4.82
N PHE A 422 -10.76 -52.96 4.79
CA PHE A 422 -10.15 -53.38 3.53
C PHE A 422 -10.83 -54.64 3.01
N GLN A 423 -11.01 -54.76 1.69
CA GLN A 423 -11.73 -55.89 1.10
C GLN A 423 -11.08 -57.26 1.38
N SER A 424 -9.76 -57.27 1.57
CA SER A 424 -9.00 -58.48 1.90
C SER A 424 -9.03 -58.86 3.39
N PHE A 425 -9.53 -57.98 4.27
CA PHE A 425 -9.56 -58.16 5.72
C PHE A 425 -10.99 -58.13 6.27
N SER A 426 -11.22 -58.82 7.39
CA SER A 426 -12.51 -58.75 8.11
C SER A 426 -12.51 -57.71 9.23
N THR A 427 -11.36 -57.09 9.52
CA THR A 427 -11.22 -56.09 10.57
C THR A 427 -11.89 -54.79 10.16
N VAL A 428 -12.71 -54.24 11.05
CA VAL A 428 -13.35 -52.94 10.92
C VAL A 428 -12.55 -51.93 11.75
N TYR A 429 -12.31 -50.76 11.18
CA TYR A 429 -11.52 -49.69 11.79
C TYR A 429 -12.37 -48.43 11.94
N THR A 430 -12.15 -47.68 13.02
CA THR A 430 -12.49 -46.25 13.06
C THR A 430 -11.37 -45.43 12.42
N VAL A 431 -11.70 -44.22 11.99
CA VAL A 431 -10.75 -43.28 11.37
C VAL A 431 -10.54 -42.12 12.34
N SER A 432 -9.30 -41.96 12.80
CA SER A 432 -8.83 -40.81 13.60
C SER A 432 -8.02 -39.85 12.71
N ILE A 433 -7.73 -38.66 13.26
CA ILE A 433 -6.92 -37.61 12.60
C ILE A 433 -5.62 -38.14 11.94
N GLY A 434 -5.31 -37.59 10.76
CA GLY A 434 -4.15 -37.97 9.95
C GLY A 434 -4.30 -39.33 9.25
N GLY A 435 -5.53 -39.80 9.01
CA GLY A 435 -5.78 -41.11 8.41
C GLY A 435 -5.35 -42.28 9.30
N LEU A 436 -5.44 -42.15 10.62
CA LEU A 436 -5.08 -43.20 11.57
C LEU A 436 -6.24 -44.19 11.74
N LEU A 437 -6.05 -45.43 11.29
CA LEU A 437 -7.02 -46.51 11.45
C LEU A 437 -6.82 -47.25 12.77
N ARG A 438 -7.86 -47.30 13.59
CA ARG A 438 -7.85 -48.01 14.88
C ARG A 438 -8.85 -49.18 14.84
N PRO A 439 -8.40 -50.44 14.99
CA PRO A 439 -9.28 -51.59 14.84
C PRO A 439 -10.28 -51.71 15.99
N ILE A 440 -11.54 -51.99 15.68
CA ILE A 440 -12.59 -52.16 16.70
C ILE A 440 -12.58 -53.61 17.19
N ALA A 441 -12.44 -53.83 18.50
CA ALA A 441 -12.25 -55.17 19.06
C ALA A 441 -13.50 -56.07 19.00
N SER A 442 -14.71 -55.51 18.95
CA SER A 442 -15.97 -56.28 18.92
C SER A 442 -17.14 -55.54 18.28
N GLU A 443 -18.16 -56.29 17.87
CA GLU A 443 -19.43 -55.74 17.35
C GLU A 443 -20.19 -54.94 18.42
N GLU A 444 -20.04 -55.29 19.70
CA GLU A 444 -20.65 -54.57 20.83
C GLU A 444 -20.08 -53.15 20.93
N ILE A 445 -18.76 -53.00 20.85
CA ILE A 445 -18.11 -51.68 20.85
C ILE A 445 -18.50 -50.86 19.62
N ALA A 446 -18.59 -51.49 18.44
CA ALA A 446 -19.03 -50.80 17.23
C ALA A 446 -20.48 -50.28 17.35
N ALA A 447 -21.37 -51.07 17.95
CA ALA A 447 -22.75 -50.67 18.22
C ALA A 447 -22.84 -49.57 19.29
N ASP A 448 -21.99 -49.60 20.31
CA ASP A 448 -21.94 -48.56 21.34
C ASP A 448 -21.43 -47.22 20.78
N LEU A 449 -20.44 -47.24 19.87
CA LEU A 449 -19.87 -46.03 19.26
C LEU A 449 -20.76 -45.44 18.15
N TYR A 450 -21.27 -46.27 17.24
CA TYR A 450 -21.97 -45.82 16.02
C TYR A 450 -23.47 -46.17 16.00
N GLY A 451 -24.00 -46.74 17.08
CA GLY A 451 -25.39 -47.16 17.22
C GLY A 451 -25.71 -48.52 16.60
N GLU A 452 -26.95 -48.98 16.80
CA GLU A 452 -27.43 -50.31 16.38
C GLU A 452 -27.30 -50.61 14.87
N ASN A 453 -27.20 -49.58 14.03
CA ASN A 453 -27.01 -49.70 12.58
C ASN A 453 -25.55 -49.50 12.14
N TRP A 454 -24.57 -49.67 13.04
CA TRP A 454 -23.14 -49.52 12.77
C TRP A 454 -22.71 -50.28 11.51
N ASN A 455 -23.26 -51.47 11.28
CA ASN A 455 -22.94 -52.31 10.13
C ASN A 455 -23.34 -51.71 8.75
N GLN A 456 -24.17 -50.68 8.74
CA GLN A 456 -24.53 -49.89 7.53
C GLN A 456 -23.63 -48.66 7.34
N GLN A 457 -22.74 -48.40 8.29
CA GLN A 457 -21.80 -47.27 8.31
C GLN A 457 -20.35 -47.71 8.04
N ILE A 458 -20.19 -48.92 7.49
CA ILE A 458 -18.88 -49.47 7.12
C ILE A 458 -18.69 -49.35 5.61
N ASP A 459 -17.66 -48.62 5.20
CA ASP A 459 -17.24 -48.54 3.82
C ASP A 459 -16.05 -49.47 3.52
N ASP A 460 -16.14 -50.18 2.39
CA ASP A 460 -15.01 -50.98 1.88
C ASP A 460 -13.99 -50.06 1.18
N ILE A 461 -12.75 -50.08 1.66
CA ILE A 461 -11.59 -49.44 1.02
C ILE A 461 -10.89 -50.48 0.12
N PRO A 462 -10.64 -50.17 -1.16
CA PRO A 462 -9.79 -50.99 -2.02
C PRO A 462 -8.38 -51.18 -1.43
N ASP A 463 -7.84 -52.40 -1.51
CA ASP A 463 -6.51 -52.71 -0.95
C ASP A 463 -5.38 -51.83 -1.53
N ALA A 464 -5.58 -51.25 -2.72
CA ALA A 464 -4.65 -50.31 -3.35
C ALA A 464 -4.39 -49.04 -2.53
N PHE A 465 -5.35 -48.63 -1.68
CA PHE A 465 -5.23 -47.44 -0.83
C PHE A 465 -4.76 -47.77 0.59
N TYR A 466 -4.33 -49.01 0.86
CA TYR A 466 -3.80 -49.41 2.17
C TYR A 466 -2.64 -48.51 2.63
N GLY A 467 -1.79 -48.08 1.69
CA GLY A 467 -0.66 -47.20 1.98
C GLY A 467 -1.02 -45.75 2.35
N ASN A 468 -2.29 -45.35 2.18
CA ASN A 468 -2.75 -44.00 2.53
C ASN A 468 -3.06 -43.85 4.03
N TYR A 469 -3.03 -44.95 4.79
CA TYR A 469 -3.44 -44.98 6.18
C TYR A 469 -2.31 -45.42 7.11
N VAL A 470 -2.34 -44.91 8.33
CA VAL A 470 -1.50 -45.36 9.44
C VAL A 470 -2.34 -46.27 10.34
N PHE A 471 -1.72 -47.21 11.05
CA PHE A 471 -2.44 -48.18 11.90
C PHE A 471 -2.10 -47.97 13.36
N GLY A 472 -3.14 -47.77 14.19
CA GLY A 472 -3.03 -47.54 15.62
C GLY A 472 -3.45 -48.73 16.47
N GLU A 473 -3.42 -48.52 17.79
CA GLU A 473 -3.86 -49.50 18.78
C GLU A 473 -5.39 -49.72 18.70
N PRO A 474 -5.86 -50.96 19.01
CA PRO A 474 -7.28 -51.30 18.98
C PRO A 474 -8.11 -50.46 19.95
N ILE A 475 -9.38 -50.28 19.60
CA ILE A 475 -10.42 -49.77 20.50
C ILE A 475 -10.96 -50.97 21.28
N GLU A 476 -10.60 -51.06 22.56
CA GLU A 476 -11.03 -52.14 23.46
C GLU A 476 -12.24 -51.72 24.33
N SER A 477 -12.52 -50.43 24.41
CA SER A 477 -13.66 -49.85 25.13
C SER A 477 -14.11 -48.51 24.52
N ILE A 478 -15.30 -48.03 24.87
CA ILE A 478 -15.82 -46.72 24.45
C ILE A 478 -15.01 -45.52 24.98
N GLU A 479 -14.16 -45.73 26.00
CA GLU A 479 -13.30 -44.66 26.53
C GLU A 479 -12.06 -44.43 25.65
N ASP A 480 -11.76 -45.36 24.74
CA ASP A 480 -10.58 -45.29 23.88
C ASP A 480 -10.78 -44.40 22.65
N TYR A 481 -12.04 -44.05 22.31
CA TYR A 481 -12.42 -43.32 21.11
C TYR A 481 -13.77 -42.63 21.28
N ASP A 482 -13.83 -41.33 21.02
CA ASP A 482 -15.07 -40.55 21.00
C ASP A 482 -15.35 -40.08 19.57
N VAL A 483 -16.51 -40.46 19.03
CA VAL A 483 -16.88 -40.18 17.63
C VAL A 483 -17.09 -38.69 17.37
N GLU A 484 -17.69 -37.96 18.32
CA GLU A 484 -17.95 -36.53 18.18
C GLU A 484 -16.68 -35.71 18.36
N GLU A 485 -15.81 -36.11 19.30
CA GLU A 485 -14.49 -35.48 19.48
C GLU A 485 -13.60 -35.68 18.25
N GLU A 486 -13.57 -36.89 17.69
CA GLU A 486 -12.77 -37.18 16.49
C GLU A 486 -13.34 -36.43 15.27
N PHE A 487 -14.66 -36.36 15.12
CA PHE A 487 -15.27 -35.51 14.09
C PHE A 487 -14.90 -34.04 14.27
N GLY A 488 -14.90 -33.51 15.49
CA GLY A 488 -14.49 -32.13 15.77
C GLY A 488 -12.97 -31.89 15.78
N SER A 489 -12.15 -32.95 15.67
CA SER A 489 -10.68 -32.85 15.77
C SER A 489 -10.01 -32.31 14.52
N VAL A 490 -10.73 -32.32 13.40
CA VAL A 490 -10.28 -31.87 12.09
C VAL A 490 -11.17 -30.72 11.66
N GLU A 491 -10.61 -29.51 11.66
CA GLU A 491 -11.32 -28.31 11.24
C GLU A 491 -11.12 -28.04 9.74
N TYR A 492 -9.98 -28.48 9.18
CA TYR A 492 -9.64 -28.32 7.78
C TYR A 492 -9.10 -29.61 7.15
N LEU A 493 -9.26 -29.75 5.82
CA LEU A 493 -8.75 -30.92 5.09
C LEU A 493 -7.24 -31.12 5.31
N ASP A 494 -6.50 -30.00 5.36
CA ASP A 494 -5.05 -29.93 5.59
C ASP A 494 -4.56 -30.63 6.87
N ASP A 495 -5.44 -30.83 7.84
CA ASP A 495 -5.09 -31.48 9.10
C ASP A 495 -5.09 -33.02 9.01
N ASN A 496 -5.45 -33.62 7.85
CA ASN A 496 -5.88 -35.03 7.77
C ASN A 496 -5.28 -35.89 6.63
N PHE A 497 -4.14 -35.52 6.01
CA PHE A 497 -3.47 -36.36 5.00
C PHE A 497 -1.94 -36.24 4.95
#